data_AF-A0A2M8WMD8-F1
#
_entry.id   AF-A0A2M8WMD8-F1
#
_cell.length_a   1.000
_cell.length_b   1.000
_cell.length_c   1.000
_cell.angle_alpha   90.00
_cell.angle_beta   90.00
_cell.angle_gamma   90.00
#
_symmetry.space_group_name_H-M   'P 1'
#
loop_
_entity.id
_entity.type
_entity.pdbx_description
1 polymer ?
#
loop_
_entity_poly.entity_id
_entity_poly.type
_entity_poly.pdbx_seq_one_letter_code
_entity_poly.pdbx_strand_id
1 'polypeptide(L)'
;MKRICPAAIVLFVGAASAVTAQPFSKSMAECAGLYAFGRDHVEREDAVHALEFGQAKWMNAAVVQAQEEGVPDPNTYVDAAMTAKYDEWSARGAMAVFAPDFGDWMDYCRAFGADQGIDLVPN
;
A
#
# COMPACT_ATOMS: atom_id res chain seq x y z
N MET A 1 65.56 -1.92 7.07
CA MET A 1 64.71 -1.26 6.07
C MET A 1 63.25 -1.57 6.40
N LYS A 2 62.50 -0.60 6.95
CA LYS A 2 61.10 -0.77 7.39
C LYS A 2 60.19 -0.23 6.28
N ARG A 3 59.37 -1.10 5.68
CA ARG A 3 58.38 -0.73 4.65
C ARG A 3 57.14 -0.17 5.36
N ILE A 4 56.79 1.08 5.04
CA ILE A 4 55.55 1.72 5.50
C ILE A 4 54.55 1.57 4.34
N CYS A 5 53.47 0.81 4.55
CA CYS A 5 52.29 0.82 3.69
C CYS A 5 51.39 1.99 4.11
N PRO A 6 51.06 2.96 3.23
CA PRO A 6 49.99 3.88 3.52
C PRO A 6 48.65 3.17 3.24
N ALA A 7 47.83 3.00 4.27
CA ALA A 7 46.45 2.59 4.15
C ALA A 7 45.66 3.74 3.49
N ALA A 8 45.20 3.52 2.26
CA ALA A 8 44.26 4.41 1.60
C ALA A 8 42.88 4.25 2.27
N ILE A 9 42.49 5.22 3.10
CA ILE A 9 41.13 5.35 3.62
C ILE A 9 40.28 5.89 2.46
N VAL A 10 39.53 5.00 1.81
CA VAL A 10 38.48 5.37 0.87
C VAL A 10 37.25 5.76 1.69
N LEU A 11 37.04 7.08 1.86
CA LEU A 11 35.77 7.63 2.32
C LEU A 11 34.72 7.39 1.23
N PHE A 12 33.94 6.31 1.37
CA PHE A 12 32.67 6.18 0.66
C PHE A 12 31.69 7.19 1.27
N VAL A 13 31.64 8.39 0.69
CA VAL A 13 30.51 9.31 0.85
C VAL A 13 29.34 8.65 0.11
N GLY A 14 28.57 7.84 0.84
CA GLY A 14 27.32 7.28 0.35
C GLY A 14 26.36 8.43 0.08
N ALA A 15 26.04 8.68 -1.19
CA ALA A 15 24.90 9.48 -1.56
C ALA A 15 23.65 8.83 -0.96
N ALA A 16 23.08 9.45 0.07
CA ALA A 16 21.75 9.11 0.54
C ALA A 16 20.80 9.36 -0.63
N SER A 17 20.44 8.31 -1.37
CA SER A 17 19.33 8.37 -2.31
C SER A 17 18.10 8.76 -1.49
N ALA A 18 17.54 9.93 -1.75
CA ALA A 18 16.26 10.31 -1.20
C ALA A 18 15.26 9.22 -1.60
N VAL A 19 14.86 8.38 -0.65
CA VAL A 19 13.69 7.54 -0.79
C VAL A 19 12.53 8.52 -0.89
N THR A 20 12.15 8.88 -2.10
CA THR A 20 10.90 9.59 -2.33
C THR A 20 9.81 8.64 -1.85
N ALA A 21 9.25 8.92 -0.68
CA ALA A 21 8.10 8.19 -0.17
C ALA A 21 7.06 8.13 -1.28
N GLN A 22 6.45 6.95 -1.46
CA GLN A 22 5.42 6.81 -2.48
C GLN A 22 4.27 7.79 -2.23
N PRO A 23 3.58 8.27 -3.28
CA PRO A 23 2.41 9.11 -3.12
C PRO A 23 1.38 8.43 -2.22
N PHE A 24 0.72 9.18 -1.36
CA PHE A 24 -0.30 8.64 -0.44
C PHE A 24 -1.47 8.07 -1.24
N SER A 25 -1.87 8.72 -2.33
CA SER A 25 -2.95 8.20 -3.19
C SER A 25 -2.68 6.76 -3.69
N LYS A 26 -1.41 6.41 -3.94
CA LYS A 26 -1.00 5.06 -4.31
C LYS A 26 -1.21 4.08 -3.17
N SER A 27 -0.76 4.42 -1.96
CA SER A 27 -0.95 3.57 -0.77
C SER A 27 -2.43 3.35 -0.46
N MET A 28 -3.25 4.40 -0.63
CA MET A 28 -4.70 4.32 -0.46
C MET A 28 -5.33 3.36 -1.49
N ALA A 29 -4.94 3.48 -2.76
CA ALA A 29 -5.39 2.58 -3.82
C ALA A 29 -4.97 1.12 -3.58
N GLU A 30 -3.74 0.90 -3.11
CA GLU A 30 -3.24 -0.42 -2.73
C GLU A 30 -4.06 -1.03 -1.59
N CYS A 31 -4.44 -0.23 -0.59
CA CYS A 31 -5.37 -0.66 0.46
C CYS A 31 -6.75 -1.04 -0.09
N ALA A 32 -7.29 -0.31 -1.08
CA ALA A 32 -8.51 -0.75 -1.77
C ALA A 32 -8.35 -2.12 -2.44
N GLY A 33 -7.20 -2.37 -3.08
CA GLY A 33 -6.91 -3.64 -3.76
C GLY A 33 -6.83 -4.82 -2.78
N LEU A 34 -6.24 -4.61 -1.60
CA LEU A 34 -6.21 -5.60 -0.52
C LEU A 34 -7.59 -5.90 0.05
N TYR A 35 -8.43 -4.89 0.23
CA TYR A 35 -9.81 -5.07 0.68
C TYR A 35 -10.65 -5.85 -0.35
N ALA A 36 -10.49 -5.54 -1.64
CA ALA A 36 -11.13 -6.29 -2.72
C ALA A 36 -10.66 -7.75 -2.75
N PHE A 37 -9.34 -7.99 -2.61
CA PHE A 37 -8.81 -9.34 -2.53
C PHE A 37 -9.36 -10.09 -1.31
N GLY A 38 -9.37 -9.46 -0.14
CA GLY A 38 -9.95 -10.05 1.07
C GLY A 38 -11.41 -10.44 0.88
N ARG A 39 -12.22 -9.56 0.28
CA ARG A 39 -13.65 -9.78 0.01
C ARG A 39 -13.87 -11.06 -0.78
N ASP A 40 -13.08 -11.28 -1.84
CA ASP A 40 -13.23 -12.42 -2.74
C ASP A 40 -12.83 -13.77 -2.11
N HIS A 41 -12.22 -13.73 -0.91
CA HIS A 41 -11.70 -14.90 -0.21
C HIS A 41 -12.28 -15.10 1.20
N VAL A 42 -13.33 -14.35 1.56
CA VAL A 42 -14.11 -14.56 2.78
C VAL A 42 -15.57 -14.85 2.43
N GLU A 43 -16.21 -15.75 3.17
CA GLU A 43 -17.59 -16.16 2.88
C GLU A 43 -18.62 -15.49 3.79
N ARG A 44 -18.18 -14.95 4.94
CA ARG A 44 -19.09 -14.39 5.94
C ARG A 44 -19.64 -13.06 5.45
N GLU A 45 -20.96 -12.94 5.32
CA GLU A 45 -21.62 -11.77 4.71
C GLU A 45 -21.27 -10.43 5.39
N ASP A 46 -21.17 -10.42 6.73
CA ASP A 46 -20.73 -9.26 7.51
C ASP A 46 -19.30 -8.82 7.13
N ALA A 47 -18.41 -9.78 6.94
CA ALA A 47 -17.02 -9.52 6.55
C ALA A 47 -16.94 -9.03 5.11
N VAL A 48 -17.69 -9.63 4.20
CA VAL A 48 -17.81 -9.18 2.80
C VAL A 48 -18.28 -7.72 2.77
N HIS A 49 -19.36 -7.40 3.48
CA HIS A 49 -19.91 -6.05 3.54
C HIS A 49 -18.91 -5.03 4.10
N ALA A 50 -18.23 -5.37 5.20
CA ALA A 50 -17.20 -4.51 5.78
C ALA A 50 -16.01 -4.27 4.83
N LEU A 51 -15.60 -5.30 4.08
CA LEU A 51 -14.50 -5.18 3.12
C LEU A 51 -14.91 -4.38 1.89
N GLU A 52 -16.12 -4.55 1.36
CA GLU A 52 -16.66 -3.72 0.29
C GLU A 52 -16.76 -2.24 0.69
N PHE A 53 -17.25 -1.98 1.89
CA PHE A 53 -17.33 -0.63 2.43
C PHE A 53 -15.94 0.01 2.54
N GLY A 54 -14.97 -0.70 3.12
CA GLY A 54 -13.60 -0.22 3.24
C GLY A 54 -12.92 -0.01 1.88
N GLN A 55 -13.13 -0.91 0.92
CA GLN A 55 -12.65 -0.74 -0.46
C GLN A 55 -13.18 0.57 -1.06
N ALA A 56 -14.49 0.81 -0.98
CA ALA A 56 -15.10 2.02 -1.54
C ALA A 56 -14.58 3.30 -0.86
N LYS A 57 -14.37 3.28 0.47
CA LYS A 57 -13.77 4.39 1.22
C LYS A 57 -12.36 4.69 0.73
N TRP A 58 -11.54 3.66 0.57
CA TRP A 58 -10.18 3.81 0.06
C TRP A 58 -10.13 4.35 -1.35
N MET A 59 -10.96 3.84 -2.27
CA MET A 59 -11.00 4.33 -3.65
C MET A 59 -11.35 5.81 -3.72
N ASN A 60 -12.36 6.24 -2.96
CA ASN A 60 -12.75 7.65 -2.93
C ASN A 60 -11.64 8.54 -2.35
N ALA A 61 -11.04 8.13 -1.23
CA ALA A 61 -9.94 8.87 -0.61
C ALA A 61 -8.72 8.94 -1.54
N ALA A 62 -8.38 7.83 -2.20
CA ALA A 62 -7.26 7.77 -3.13
C ALA A 62 -7.43 8.74 -4.31
N VAL A 63 -8.63 8.84 -4.88
CA VAL A 63 -8.91 9.76 -5.99
C VAL A 63 -8.78 11.22 -5.54
N VAL A 64 -9.33 11.57 -4.37
CA VAL A 64 -9.20 12.92 -3.79
C VAL A 64 -7.72 13.23 -3.52
N GLN A 65 -6.99 12.31 -2.89
CA GLN A 65 -5.56 12.49 -2.61
C GLN A 65 -4.74 12.64 -3.90
N ALA A 66 -5.04 11.87 -4.94
CA ALA A 66 -4.35 11.95 -6.22
C ALA A 66 -4.58 13.31 -6.91
N GLN A 67 -5.77 13.91 -6.76
CA GLN A 67 -6.04 15.27 -7.23
C GLN A 67 -5.16 16.29 -6.50
N GLU A 68 -5.06 16.18 -5.18
CA GLU A 68 -4.22 17.07 -4.34
C GLU A 68 -2.73 16.92 -4.64
N GLU A 69 -2.29 15.70 -4.96
CA GLU A 69 -0.93 15.40 -5.40
C GLU A 69 -0.65 15.84 -6.85
N GLY A 70 -1.64 16.38 -7.56
CA GLY A 70 -1.49 16.91 -8.91
C GLY A 70 -1.42 15.85 -10.01
N VAL A 71 -1.96 14.65 -9.76
CA VAL A 71 -2.04 13.59 -10.77
C VAL A 71 -2.97 14.03 -11.92
N PRO A 72 -2.52 14.00 -13.19
CA PRO A 72 -3.32 14.50 -14.32
C PRO A 72 -4.61 13.72 -14.60
N ASP A 73 -4.60 12.41 -14.36
CA ASP A 73 -5.78 11.54 -14.44
C ASP A 73 -5.89 10.68 -13.16
N PRO A 74 -6.49 11.24 -12.09
CA PRO A 74 -6.57 10.60 -10.79
C PRO A 74 -7.30 9.25 -10.80
N ASN A 75 -8.38 9.15 -11.56
CA ASN A 75 -9.20 7.92 -11.59
C ASN A 75 -8.41 6.77 -12.22
N THR A 76 -7.85 6.99 -13.41
CA THR A 76 -7.06 5.98 -14.10
C THR A 76 -5.82 5.58 -13.29
N TYR A 77 -5.17 6.54 -12.63
CA TYR A 77 -4.02 6.29 -11.77
C TYR A 77 -4.37 5.39 -10.56
N VAL A 78 -5.45 5.73 -9.85
CA VAL A 78 -5.91 5.00 -8.68
C VAL A 78 -6.40 3.60 -9.06
N ASP A 79 -7.19 3.48 -10.13
CA ASP A 79 -7.70 2.19 -10.61
C ASP A 79 -6.55 1.24 -11.00
N ALA A 80 -5.53 1.75 -11.69
CA ALA A 80 -4.35 0.97 -12.04
C ALA A 80 -3.57 0.50 -10.81
N ALA A 81 -3.41 1.34 -9.79
CA ALA A 81 -2.71 0.99 -8.55
C ALA A 81 -3.49 -0.04 -7.72
N MET A 82 -4.81 0.13 -7.61
CA MET A 82 -5.71 -0.82 -6.95
C MET A 82 -5.65 -2.19 -7.64
N THR A 83 -5.82 -2.21 -8.96
CA THR A 83 -5.80 -3.44 -9.77
C THR A 83 -4.46 -4.15 -9.64
N ALA A 84 -3.34 -3.42 -9.78
CA ALA A 84 -2.01 -4.00 -9.64
C ALA A 84 -1.81 -4.67 -8.28
N LYS A 85 -2.34 -4.09 -7.19
CA LYS A 85 -2.23 -4.69 -5.86
C LYS A 85 -3.13 -5.91 -5.70
N TYR A 86 -4.36 -5.85 -6.20
CA TYR A 86 -5.26 -6.99 -6.22
C TYR A 86 -4.65 -8.17 -6.99
N ASP A 87 -4.07 -7.91 -8.17
CA ASP A 87 -3.44 -8.92 -9.01
C ASP A 87 -2.18 -9.51 -8.36
N GLU A 88 -1.37 -8.68 -7.71
CA GLU A 88 -0.21 -9.11 -6.92
C GLU A 88 -0.61 -10.18 -5.90
N TRP A 89 -1.69 -9.95 -5.17
CA TRP A 89 -2.18 -10.88 -4.14
C TRP A 89 -2.89 -12.09 -4.73
N SER A 90 -3.67 -11.89 -5.79
CA SER A 90 -4.30 -12.97 -6.54
C SER A 90 -3.28 -13.96 -7.10
N ALA A 91 -2.12 -13.47 -7.57
CA ALA A 91 -1.02 -14.31 -8.06
C ALA A 91 -0.37 -15.19 -6.97
N ARG A 92 -0.50 -14.82 -5.69
CA ARG A 92 -0.06 -15.63 -4.54
C ARG A 92 -1.04 -16.77 -4.22
N GLY A 93 -2.25 -16.71 -4.78
CA GLY A 93 -3.31 -17.70 -4.63
C GLY A 93 -4.23 -17.44 -3.43
N ALA A 94 -5.37 -18.11 -3.42
CA ALA A 94 -6.46 -17.90 -2.45
C ALA A 94 -6.03 -18.00 -0.99
N MET A 95 -5.05 -18.85 -0.67
CA MET A 95 -4.57 -19.02 0.70
C MET A 95 -3.77 -17.82 1.23
N ALA A 96 -3.41 -16.86 0.36
CA ALA A 96 -2.66 -15.68 0.76
C ALA A 96 -3.43 -14.79 1.74
N VAL A 97 -4.78 -14.84 1.75
CA VAL A 97 -5.61 -14.11 2.73
C VAL A 97 -5.34 -14.54 4.18
N PHE A 98 -4.81 -15.75 4.38
CA PHE A 98 -4.44 -16.28 5.70
C PHE A 98 -2.95 -16.11 6.03
N ALA A 99 -2.17 -15.53 5.12
CA ALA A 99 -0.74 -15.32 5.35
C ALA A 99 -0.53 -14.21 6.40
N PRO A 100 0.50 -14.30 7.26
CA PRO A 100 0.84 -13.23 8.21
C PRO A 100 1.03 -11.88 7.52
N ASP A 101 1.70 -11.87 6.35
CA ASP A 101 1.90 -10.68 5.54
C ASP A 101 0.57 -10.00 5.16
N PHE A 102 -0.49 -10.77 4.87
CA PHE A 102 -1.80 -10.16 4.59
C PHE A 102 -2.38 -9.48 5.82
N GLY A 103 -2.24 -10.11 6.99
CA GLY A 103 -2.63 -9.52 8.26
C GLY A 103 -1.90 -8.20 8.52
N ASP A 104 -0.59 -8.19 8.34
CA ASP A 104 0.27 -7.01 8.52
C ASP A 104 -0.15 -5.87 7.56
N TRP A 105 -0.46 -6.20 6.30
CA TRP A 105 -0.97 -5.24 5.34
C TRP A 105 -2.34 -4.67 5.73
N MET A 106 -3.25 -5.50 6.23
CA MET A 106 -4.56 -5.05 6.69
C MET A 106 -4.46 -4.20 7.96
N ASP A 107 -3.52 -4.50 8.86
CA ASP A 107 -3.20 -3.65 10.02
C ASP A 107 -2.63 -2.31 9.59
N TYR A 108 -1.69 -2.31 8.64
CA TYR A 108 -1.16 -1.08 8.05
C TYR A 108 -2.29 -0.23 7.46
N CYS A 109 -3.17 -0.83 6.65
CA CYS A 109 -4.29 -0.09 6.05
C CYS A 109 -5.19 0.50 7.13
N ARG A 110 -5.58 -0.25 8.16
CA ARG A 110 -6.40 0.32 9.25
C ARG A 110 -5.71 1.48 9.97
N ALA A 111 -4.44 1.35 10.30
CA ALA A 111 -3.67 2.40 10.96
C ALA A 111 -3.54 3.64 10.07
N PHE A 112 -3.25 3.43 8.79
CA PHE A 112 -3.17 4.51 7.81
C PHE A 112 -4.51 5.20 7.62
N GLY A 113 -5.61 4.45 7.54
CA GLY A 113 -6.96 5.01 7.43
C GLY A 113 -7.30 5.89 8.62
N ALA A 114 -6.97 5.44 9.83
CA ALA A 114 -7.16 6.22 11.05
C ALA A 114 -6.34 7.53 11.05
N ASP A 115 -5.08 7.48 10.62
CA ASP A 115 -4.21 8.67 10.48
C ASP A 115 -4.76 9.69 9.47
N GLN A 116 -5.36 9.19 8.38
CA GLN A 116 -5.97 10.01 7.33
C GLN A 116 -7.42 10.42 7.64
N GLY A 117 -7.98 10.01 8.79
CA GLY A 117 -9.35 10.32 9.18
C GLY A 117 -10.43 9.58 8.36
N ILE A 118 -10.09 8.44 7.76
CA ILE A 118 -10.98 7.59 6.97
C ILE A 118 -11.64 6.56 7.88
N ASP A 119 -12.97 6.62 7.99
CA ASP A 119 -13.75 5.59 8.67
C ASP A 119 -13.97 4.38 7.75
N LEU A 120 -13.37 3.26 8.12
CA LEU A 120 -13.38 2.00 7.37
C LEU A 120 -14.40 0.99 7.91
N VAL A 121 -15.16 1.33 8.95
CA VAL A 121 -16.17 0.45 9.55
C VAL A 121 -17.56 0.92 9.15
N PRO A 122 -18.43 0.03 8.64
CA PRO A 122 -19.83 0.38 8.45
C PRO A 122 -20.50 0.52 9.83
N ASN A 123 -21.06 1.71 10.10
CA ASN A 123 -21.78 2.04 11.34
C ASN A 123 -23.30 1.92 11.18
#